data_AF-A0A5C7ZE58-F1
#
_entry.id   AF-A0A5C7ZE58-F1
#
_cell.length_a   1.000
_cell.length_b   1.000
_cell.length_c   1.000
_cell.angle_alpha   90.00
_cell.angle_beta   90.00
_cell.angle_gamma   90.00
#
_symmetry.space_group_name_H-M   'P 1'
#
loop_
_entity.id
_entity.type
_entity.pdbx_description
1 polymer ?
#
loop_
_entity_poly.entity_id
_entity_poly.type
_entity_poly.pdbx_seq_one_letter_code
_entity_poly.pdbx_strand_id
1 'polypeptide(L)' 'LQALAVPQPNPARYFLLVETGDEVLDYRQAVLRYAGSRQRVIEGGDHSFTHFPELLPQILEFCGL' A
#
# COMPACT_ATOMS: atom_id res chain seq x y z
N LEU A 1 11.69 -12.33 -5.31
CA LEU A 1 10.61 -11.64 -4.57
C LEU A 1 9.57 -12.58 -3.97
N GLN A 2 9.17 -13.67 -4.63
CA GLN A 2 8.16 -14.60 -4.08
C GLN A 2 8.50 -15.22 -2.72
N ALA A 3 9.79 -15.42 -2.42
CA ALA A 3 10.24 -15.96 -1.14
C ALA A 3 9.89 -15.07 0.08
N LEU A 4 9.58 -13.78 -0.13
CA LEU A 4 9.18 -12.84 0.92
C LEU A 4 7.66 -12.63 0.97
N ALA A 5 6.89 -13.32 0.12
CA ALA A 5 5.45 -13.15 0.08
C ALA A 5 4.81 -13.74 1.33
N VAL A 6 4.05 -12.94 2.07
CA VAL A 6 3.16 -13.44 3.11
C VAL A 6 2.00 -14.17 2.43
N PRO A 7 1.80 -15.48 2.63
CA PRO A 7 0.82 -16.26 1.86
C PRO A 7 -0.61 -15.74 2.00
N GLN A 8 -1.00 -15.33 3.20
CA GLN A 8 -2.31 -14.71 3.48
C GLN A 8 -2.13 -13.52 4.42
N PRO A 9 -2.19 -12.28 3.90
CA PRO A 9 -2.18 -11.08 4.74
C PRO A 9 -3.41 -11.07 5.66
N ASN A 10 -3.22 -10.81 6.95
CA ASN A 10 -4.33 -10.53 7.86
C ASN A 10 -4.81 -9.09 7.62
N PRO A 11 -6.05 -8.86 7.15
CA PRO A 11 -6.51 -7.53 6.77
C PRO A 11 -6.32 -6.45 7.85
N ALA A 12 -6.50 -6.80 9.13
CA ALA A 12 -6.41 -5.88 10.25
C ALA A 12 -4.97 -5.43 10.59
N ARG A 13 -3.95 -6.10 10.02
CA ARG A 13 -2.54 -5.82 10.29
C ARG A 13 -1.84 -5.03 9.20
N TYR A 14 -2.51 -4.78 8.07
CA TYR A 14 -1.92 -4.11 6.92
C TYR A 14 -2.70 -2.87 6.52
N PHE A 15 -1.96 -1.85 6.14
CA PHE A 15 -2.45 -0.65 5.48
C PHE A 15 -1.73 -0.54 4.14
N LEU A 16 -2.47 -0.73 3.03
CA LEU A 16 -1.92 -0.57 1.69
C LEU A 16 -1.88 0.92 1.32
N LEU A 17 -0.71 1.40 0.92
CA LEU A 17 -0.53 2.69 0.27
C LEU A 17 0.00 2.41 -1.14
N VAL A 18 -0.68 2.90 -2.18
CA VAL A 18 -0.28 2.65 -3.57
C VAL A 18 -0.69 3.80 -4.49
N GLU A 19 0.12 4.07 -5.50
CA GLU A 19 -0.11 5.05 -6.55
C GLU A 19 -0.50 4.33 -7.85
N THR A 20 -1.53 4.81 -8.56
CA THR A 20 -1.99 4.15 -9.79
C THR A 20 -1.01 4.29 -10.94
N GLY A 21 -0.11 5.28 -10.86
CA GLY A 21 0.94 5.57 -11.84
C GLY A 21 2.20 4.74 -11.67
N ASP A 22 2.26 3.83 -10.69
CA ASP A 22 3.38 2.90 -10.51
C ASP A 22 3.69 2.16 -11.82
N GLU A 23 4.84 2.49 -12.39
CA GLU A 23 5.32 1.99 -13.67
C GLU A 23 6.07 0.65 -13.56
N VAL A 24 6.34 0.19 -12.34
CA VAL A 24 7.08 -1.04 -12.05
C VAL A 24 6.12 -2.16 -11.68
N LEU A 25 5.09 -1.87 -10.89
CA LEU A 25 4.11 -2.84 -10.38
C LEU A 25 2.68 -2.44 -10.75
N ASP A 26 1.89 -3.41 -11.21
CA ASP A 26 0.46 -3.16 -11.42
C ASP A 26 -0.27 -3.00 -10.08
N TYR A 27 -0.62 -1.77 -9.74
CA TYR A 27 -1.32 -1.42 -8.50
C TYR A 27 -2.57 -2.27 -8.25
N ARG A 28 -3.26 -2.72 -9.30
CA ARG A 28 -4.48 -3.52 -9.20
C ARG A 28 -4.20 -4.86 -8.51
N GLN A 29 -3.02 -5.43 -8.74
CA GLN A 29 -2.60 -6.64 -8.05
C GLN A 29 -2.43 -6.40 -6.55
N ALA A 30 -1.88 -5.26 -6.15
CA ALA A 30 -1.76 -4.90 -4.73
C ALA A 30 -3.14 -4.68 -4.08
N VAL A 31 -4.04 -3.96 -4.76
CA VAL A 31 -5.42 -3.73 -4.30
C VAL A 31 -6.16 -5.05 -4.05
N LEU A 32 -6.06 -5.99 -5.00
CA LEU A 32 -6.65 -7.33 -4.87
C LEU A 32 -5.96 -8.17 -3.79
N ARG A 33 -4.62 -8.13 -3.72
CA ARG A 33 -3.82 -8.90 -2.76
C ARG A 33 -4.13 -8.55 -1.30
N TYR A 34 -4.37 -7.27 -1.04
CA TYR A 34 -4.68 -6.71 0.28
C TYR A 34 -6.17 -6.36 0.42
N ALA A 35 -7.06 -7.01 -0.34
CA ALA A 35 -8.49 -6.80 -0.22
C ALA A 35 -8.96 -6.99 1.25
N GLY A 36 -9.76 -6.04 1.72
CA GLY A 36 -10.25 -5.99 3.10
C GLY A 36 -9.33 -5.28 4.10
N SER A 37 -8.05 -5.06 3.77
CA SER A 37 -7.19 -4.15 4.54
C SER A 37 -7.63 -2.69 4.38
N ARG A 38 -7.17 -1.81 5.26
CA ARG A 38 -7.21 -0.37 4.98
C ARG A 38 -6.38 -0.11 3.72
N GLN A 39 -6.89 0.73 2.81
CA GLN A 39 -6.19 1.05 1.57
C GLN A 39 -6.27 2.53 1.26
N ARG A 40 -5.19 3.08 0.72
CA ARG A 40 -5.09 4.40 0.12
C ARG A 40 -4.54 4.22 -1.29
N VAL A 41 -5.42 4.37 -2.27
CA VAL A 41 -5.07 4.37 -3.70
C VAL A 41 -5.05 5.82 -4.16
N ILE A 42 -3.88 6.29 -4.58
CA ILE A 42 -3.66 7.68 -5.05
C ILE A 42 -3.61 7.66 -6.58
N GLU A 43 -4.35 8.54 -7.22
CA GLU A 43 -4.32 8.68 -8.68
C GLU A 43 -3.03 9.35 -9.15
N GLY A 44 -2.43 8.83 -10.22
CA GLY A 44 -1.13 9.28 -10.73
C GLY A 44 0.04 8.77 -9.90
N GLY A 45 1.12 9.54 -9.82
CA GLY A 45 2.34 9.19 -9.10
C GLY A 45 3.27 8.24 -9.87
N ASP A 46 4.16 7.57 -9.15
CA ASP A 46 5.16 6.64 -9.68
C ASP A 46 5.65 5.66 -8.59
N HIS A 47 6.49 4.68 -8.96
CA HIS A 47 6.98 3.68 -8.00
C HIS A 47 7.85 4.25 -6.88
N SER A 48 8.34 5.50 -7.00
CA SER A 48 9.13 6.13 -5.93
C SER A 48 8.27 6.62 -4.76
N PHE A 49 6.95 6.69 -4.95
CA PHE A 49 5.95 7.02 -3.93
C PHE A 49 6.20 8.39 -3.26
N THR A 50 6.26 9.43 -4.09
CA THR A 50 6.60 10.81 -3.65
C THR A 50 5.61 11.43 -2.66
N HIS A 51 4.37 10.93 -2.59
CA HIS A 51 3.36 11.38 -1.61
C HIS A 51 3.60 10.85 -0.17
N PHE A 52 4.66 10.07 0.07
CA PHE A 52 4.99 9.53 1.39
C PHE A 52 4.93 10.55 2.54
N PRO A 53 5.55 11.75 2.43
CA PRO A 53 5.57 12.70 3.55
C PRO A 53 4.17 13.18 3.97
N GLU A 54 3.26 13.31 3.00
CA GLU A 54 1.87 13.75 3.24
C GLU A 54 1.05 12.69 3.98
N LEU A 55 1.43 11.43 3.85
CA LEU A 55 0.76 10.29 4.48
C LEU A 55 1.34 9.90 5.83
N LEU A 56 2.48 10.46 6.24
CA LEU A 56 3.11 10.17 7.53
C LEU A 56 2.13 10.24 8.72
N PRO A 57 1.25 11.26 8.86
CA PRO A 57 0.29 11.29 9.96
C PRO A 57 -0.66 10.08 9.98
N GLN A 58 -1.12 9.63 8.81
CA GLN A 58 -2.00 8.46 8.70
C GLN A 58 -1.25 7.15 8.97
N ILE A 59 0.03 7.07 8.60
CA ILE A 59 0.88 5.92 8.90
C ILE A 59 1.10 5.80 10.41
N LEU A 60 1.41 6.91 11.09
CA LEU A 60 1.60 6.93 12.54
C LEU A 60 0.30 6.54 13.27
N GLU A 61 -0.83 7.10 12.87
CA GLU A 61 -2.15 6.72 13.41
C GLU A 61 -2.43 5.22 13.25
N PHE A 62 -2.17 4.66 12.07
CA PHE A 62 -2.33 3.23 11.85
C PHE A 62 -1.41 2.37 12.73
N CYS A 63 -0.18 2.85 12.98
CA CYS A 63 0.79 2.21 13.88
C CYS A 63 0.45 2.39 15.37
N GLY A 64 -0.56 3.20 15.71
CA GLY A 64 -0.88 3.54 17.10
C GLY A 64 0.16 4.45 17.77
N LEU A 65 0.85 5.28 16.99
CA LEU A 65 1.88 6.23 17.41
C LEU A 65 1.38 7.67 17.39
#